data_AF-A0A0C9RGP7-F1
#
_entry.id   AF-A0A0C9RGP7-F1
#
_cell.length_a   1.000
_cell.length_b   1.000
_cell.length_c   1.000
_cell.angle_alpha   90.00
_cell.angle_beta   90.00
_cell.angle_gamma   90.00
#
_symmetry.space_group_name_H-M   'P 1'
#
loop_
_entity.id
_entity.type
_entity.pdbx_description
1 polymer ?
#
loop_
_entity_poly.entity_id
_entity_poly.type
_entity_poly.pdbx_seq_one_letter_code
_entity_poly.pdbx_strand_id
1 'polypeptide(L)'
;NNLLAEGQLLESKTYHALSNLPKARAALTSARTTANAIYCPPKVQGALDLQSGILHAADERDFKTAFSYFYEAFESFDSVDNAKALTGLKYMLLCKIMLGQSEDVNQIVSGKLAITYSGRDIDAMKAVAEASHKRSLADFQEALKDYKKELSEDVIVKAHLGTLYDTMLEQNLCRIIEPYSRVQVSHVAECIKLPMPQVEKKLSQMILDKKFSGILDQGEGVLIVFEETPVDKTYERVLETIHSMGKVVDTLYQKAKKLS
;
A
#
# COMPACT_ATOMS: atom_id res chain seq x y z
N ASN A 1 -26.61 -14.69 -21.56
CA ASN A 1 -26.41 -14.21 -20.17
C ASN A 1 -24.98 -14.39 -19.65
N ASN A 2 -24.28 -15.51 -19.86
CA ASN A 2 -22.83 -15.59 -19.54
C ASN A 2 -22.00 -14.50 -20.27
N LEU A 3 -22.36 -14.21 -21.53
CA LEU A 3 -21.76 -13.10 -22.30
C LEU A 3 -21.93 -11.72 -21.63
N LEU A 4 -23.01 -11.53 -20.86
CA LEU A 4 -23.27 -10.26 -20.15
C LEU A 4 -22.32 -10.12 -18.95
N ALA A 5 -22.12 -11.18 -18.17
CA ALA A 5 -21.17 -11.19 -17.06
C ALA A 5 -19.73 -11.00 -17.55
N GLU A 6 -19.35 -11.61 -18.68
CA GLU A 6 -18.03 -11.39 -19.31
C GLU A 6 -17.86 -9.96 -19.82
N GLY A 7 -18.91 -9.37 -20.42
CA GLY A 7 -18.91 -7.97 -20.84
C GLY A 7 -18.74 -7.00 -19.67
N GLN A 8 -19.48 -7.21 -18.58
CA GLN A 8 -19.37 -6.39 -17.35
C GLN A 8 -18.01 -6.57 -16.64
N LEU A 9 -17.44 -7.78 -16.68
CA LEU A 9 -16.09 -8.02 -16.18
C LEU A 9 -15.04 -7.27 -17.00
N LEU A 10 -15.18 -7.24 -18.33
CA LEU A 10 -14.30 -6.46 -19.20
C LEU A 10 -14.46 -4.96 -18.93
N GLU A 11 -15.70 -4.50 -18.76
CA GLU A 11 -16.00 -3.12 -18.37
C GLU A 11 -15.31 -2.74 -17.05
N SER A 12 -15.39 -3.59 -16.02
CA SER A 12 -14.68 -3.40 -14.75
C SER A 12 -13.16 -3.25 -14.95
N LYS A 13 -12.56 -4.10 -15.80
CA LYS A 13 -11.12 -4.04 -16.12
C LYS A 13 -10.75 -2.75 -16.85
N THR A 14 -11.58 -2.29 -17.78
CA THR A 14 -11.33 -1.03 -18.50
C THR A 14 -11.43 0.18 -17.57
N TYR A 15 -12.41 0.22 -16.66
CA TYR A 15 -12.49 1.29 -15.68
C TYR A 15 -11.33 1.26 -14.69
N HIS A 16 -10.87 0.08 -14.29
CA HIS A 16 -9.66 -0.05 -13.47
C HIS A 16 -8.41 0.48 -14.19
N ALA A 17 -8.24 0.16 -15.48
CA ALA A 17 -7.15 0.68 -16.30
C ALA A 17 -7.19 2.22 -16.47
N LEU A 18 -8.40 2.80 -16.44
CA LEU A 18 -8.63 4.25 -16.43
C LEU A 18 -8.56 4.86 -15.00
N SER A 19 -8.16 4.08 -14.00
CA SER A 19 -8.11 4.46 -12.58
C SER A 19 -9.43 4.95 -11.98
N ASN A 20 -10.57 4.56 -12.56
CA ASN A 20 -11.91 4.85 -12.03
C ASN A 20 -12.40 3.68 -11.15
N LEU A 21 -11.91 3.62 -9.91
CA LEU A 21 -12.21 2.54 -8.96
C LEU A 21 -13.71 2.45 -8.60
N PRO A 22 -14.46 3.55 -8.36
CA PRO A 22 -15.88 3.45 -8.03
C PRO A 22 -16.71 2.81 -9.13
N LYS A 23 -16.46 3.17 -10.40
CA LYS A 23 -17.16 2.57 -11.55
C LYS A 23 -16.71 1.12 -11.80
N ALA A 24 -15.43 0.82 -11.63
CA ALA A 24 -14.92 -0.55 -11.75
C ALA A 24 -15.60 -1.49 -10.74
N ARG A 25 -15.80 -1.02 -9.50
CA ARG A 25 -16.50 -1.76 -8.44
C ARG A 25 -17.98 -1.93 -8.74
N ALA A 26 -18.66 -0.87 -9.18
CA ALA A 26 -20.08 -0.97 -9.57
C ALA A 26 -20.31 -2.00 -10.68
N ALA A 27 -19.46 -1.99 -11.71
CA ALA A 27 -19.49 -2.98 -12.80
C ALA A 27 -19.24 -4.40 -12.29
N LEU A 28 -18.28 -4.59 -11.38
CA LEU A 28 -17.98 -5.90 -10.78
C LEU A 28 -19.14 -6.42 -9.92
N THR A 29 -19.78 -5.58 -9.11
CA THR A 29 -20.96 -5.97 -8.32
C THR A 29 -22.11 -6.42 -9.22
N SER A 30 -22.31 -5.73 -10.35
CA SER A 30 -23.29 -6.14 -11.37
C SER A 30 -22.92 -7.48 -12.00
N ALA A 31 -21.64 -7.68 -12.34
CA ALA A 31 -21.13 -8.94 -12.88
C ALA A 31 -21.33 -10.12 -11.91
N ARG A 32 -21.06 -9.93 -10.61
CA ARG A 32 -21.29 -10.94 -9.57
C ARG A 32 -22.76 -11.26 -9.37
N THR A 33 -23.63 -10.26 -9.40
CA THR A 33 -25.09 -10.48 -9.28
C THR A 33 -25.60 -11.33 -10.45
N THR A 34 -25.12 -11.03 -11.66
CA THR A 34 -25.45 -11.79 -12.87
C THR A 34 -24.86 -13.20 -12.84
N ALA A 35 -23.64 -13.36 -12.32
CA ALA A 35 -22.96 -14.64 -12.18
C ALA A 35 -23.51 -15.51 -11.04
N ASN A 36 -24.15 -14.93 -10.02
CA ASN A 36 -24.84 -15.69 -8.97
C ASN A 36 -26.24 -16.11 -9.41
N ALA A 37 -26.89 -15.32 -10.27
CA ALA A 37 -28.21 -15.64 -10.81
C ALA A 37 -28.20 -16.82 -11.79
N ILE A 38 -27.02 -17.22 -12.27
CA ILE A 38 -26.84 -18.22 -13.32
C ILE A 38 -25.64 -19.08 -12.97
N TYR A 39 -25.71 -20.39 -13.17
CA TYR A 39 -24.53 -21.24 -13.01
C TYR A 39 -23.38 -20.76 -13.93
N CYS A 40 -22.30 -20.26 -13.32
CA CYS A 40 -21.14 -19.71 -14.01
C CYS A 40 -20.02 -20.76 -14.12
N PRO A 41 -19.36 -20.90 -15.29
CA PRO A 41 -18.21 -21.80 -15.43
C PRO A 41 -17.06 -21.40 -14.50
N PRO A 42 -16.27 -22.35 -13.95
CA PRO A 42 -15.15 -22.07 -13.04
C PRO A 42 -14.16 -21.03 -13.57
N LYS A 43 -13.93 -21.00 -14.89
CA LYS A 43 -13.07 -20.03 -15.57
C LYS A 43 -13.56 -18.58 -15.44
N VAL A 44 -14.87 -18.35 -15.48
CA VAL A 44 -15.47 -17.02 -15.35
C VAL A 44 -15.52 -16.62 -13.88
N GLN A 45 -15.86 -17.57 -13.00
CA GLN A 45 -15.84 -17.39 -11.55
C GLN A 45 -14.45 -16.96 -11.06
N GLY A 46 -13.40 -17.73 -11.39
CA GLY A 46 -12.03 -17.36 -11.04
C GLY A 46 -11.58 -16.02 -11.62
N ALA A 47 -12.12 -15.60 -12.77
CA ALA A 47 -11.83 -14.29 -13.35
C ALA A 47 -12.54 -13.13 -12.63
N LEU A 48 -13.73 -13.38 -12.06
CA LEU A 48 -14.45 -12.43 -11.20
C LEU A 48 -13.76 -12.30 -9.84
N ASP A 49 -13.29 -13.41 -9.27
CA ASP A 49 -12.58 -13.42 -7.98
C ASP A 49 -11.21 -12.75 -8.11
N LEU A 50 -10.48 -13.01 -9.21
CA LEU A 50 -9.23 -12.30 -9.52
C LEU A 50 -9.45 -10.78 -9.61
N GLN A 51 -10.49 -10.34 -10.31
CA GLN A 51 -10.82 -8.92 -10.41
C GLN A 51 -11.25 -8.33 -9.06
N SER A 52 -11.96 -9.10 -8.23
CA SER A 52 -12.33 -8.71 -6.86
C SER A 52 -11.07 -8.47 -6.02
N GLY A 53 -10.12 -9.41 -6.03
CA GLY A 53 -8.85 -9.26 -5.33
C GLY A 53 -8.06 -8.03 -5.76
N ILE A 54 -8.00 -7.75 -7.07
CA ILE A 54 -7.31 -6.57 -7.61
C ILE A 54 -7.95 -5.27 -7.10
N LEU A 55 -9.28 -5.17 -7.11
CA LEU A 55 -9.96 -3.96 -6.64
C LEU A 55 -9.78 -3.74 -5.13
N HIS A 56 -9.86 -4.81 -4.32
CA HIS A 56 -9.60 -4.70 -2.87
C HIS A 56 -8.14 -4.33 -2.57
N ALA A 57 -7.18 -4.85 -3.34
CA ALA A 57 -5.77 -4.49 -3.22
C ALA A 57 -5.51 -3.03 -3.65
N ALA A 58 -6.19 -2.54 -4.69
CA ALA A 58 -5.98 -1.21 -5.27
C ALA A 58 -6.69 -0.07 -4.51
N ASP A 59 -7.91 -0.31 -4.00
CA ASP A 59 -8.76 0.73 -3.40
C ASP A 59 -8.60 0.81 -1.88
N GLU A 60 -8.78 -0.33 -1.19
CA GLU A 60 -8.88 -0.38 0.27
C GLU A 60 -7.55 -0.73 0.97
N ARG A 61 -6.52 -1.10 0.18
CA ARG A 61 -5.29 -1.73 0.68
C ARG A 61 -5.58 -2.91 1.62
N ASP A 62 -6.73 -3.57 1.44
CA ASP A 62 -7.12 -4.73 2.23
C ASP A 62 -6.54 -5.99 1.59
N PHE A 63 -5.26 -6.21 1.87
CA PHE A 63 -4.52 -7.38 1.37
C PHE A 63 -4.97 -8.69 2.01
N LYS A 64 -5.69 -8.67 3.13
CA LYS A 64 -6.22 -9.90 3.77
C LYS A 64 -7.41 -10.42 2.98
N THR A 65 -8.37 -9.55 2.68
CA THR A 65 -9.54 -9.92 1.87
C THR A 65 -9.12 -10.21 0.43
N ALA A 66 -8.19 -9.43 -0.13
CA ALA A 66 -7.65 -9.69 -1.47
C ALA A 66 -6.98 -11.08 -1.57
N PHE A 67 -6.23 -11.50 -0.54
CA PHE A 67 -5.62 -12.83 -0.50
C PHE A 67 -6.66 -13.95 -0.62
N SER A 68 -7.78 -13.87 0.11
CA SER A 68 -8.85 -14.87 0.02
C SER A 68 -9.44 -14.97 -1.39
N TYR A 69 -9.72 -13.82 -2.03
CA TYR A 69 -10.21 -13.80 -3.40
C TYR A 69 -9.18 -14.35 -4.41
N PHE A 70 -7.89 -14.08 -4.20
CA PHE A 70 -6.84 -14.65 -5.06
C PHE A 70 -6.67 -16.15 -4.86
N TYR A 71 -6.88 -16.66 -3.64
CA TYR A 71 -6.86 -18.09 -3.34
C TYR A 71 -8.01 -18.82 -4.04
N GLU A 72 -9.24 -18.31 -3.93
CA GLU A 72 -10.41 -18.86 -4.64
C GLU A 72 -10.24 -18.81 -6.17
N ALA A 73 -9.65 -17.72 -6.68
CA ALA A 73 -9.31 -17.60 -8.10
C ALA A 73 -8.26 -18.63 -8.53
N PHE A 74 -7.24 -18.87 -7.69
CA PHE A 74 -6.20 -19.86 -7.95
C PHE A 74 -6.78 -21.28 -8.03
N GLU A 75 -7.56 -21.72 -7.05
CA GLU A 75 -8.22 -23.05 -7.07
C GLU A 75 -9.15 -23.20 -8.28
N SER A 76 -9.89 -22.13 -8.60
CA SER A 76 -10.78 -22.10 -9.76
C SER A 76 -10.04 -22.19 -11.09
N PHE A 77 -8.78 -21.73 -11.18
CA PHE A 77 -7.95 -21.84 -12.39
C PHE A 77 -7.12 -23.13 -12.44
N ASP A 78 -6.69 -23.65 -11.29
CA ASP A 78 -5.97 -24.92 -11.17
C ASP A 78 -6.85 -26.10 -11.58
N SER A 79 -8.12 -26.09 -11.16
CA SER A 79 -9.11 -27.12 -11.54
C SER A 79 -9.39 -27.22 -13.05
N VAL A 80 -9.05 -26.19 -13.82
CA VAL A 80 -9.24 -26.11 -15.28
C VAL A 80 -7.91 -25.98 -16.04
N ASP A 81 -6.77 -26.23 -15.37
CA ASP A 81 -5.41 -26.19 -15.91
C ASP A 81 -5.13 -24.95 -16.79
N ASN A 82 -5.50 -23.79 -16.26
CA ASN A 82 -5.39 -22.52 -16.97
C ASN A 82 -4.11 -21.78 -16.55
N ALA A 83 -3.34 -21.28 -17.53
CA ALA A 83 -2.13 -20.49 -17.30
C ALA A 83 -2.31 -19.26 -16.37
N LYS A 84 -3.55 -18.80 -16.18
CA LYS A 84 -3.89 -17.74 -15.21
C LYS A 84 -3.75 -18.14 -13.74
N ALA A 85 -3.63 -19.44 -13.44
CA ALA A 85 -3.33 -19.91 -12.09
C ALA A 85 -2.00 -19.32 -11.59
N LEU A 86 -0.98 -19.24 -12.45
CA LEU A 86 0.30 -18.61 -12.11
C LEU A 86 0.14 -17.13 -11.72
N THR A 87 -0.72 -16.39 -12.43
CA THR A 87 -1.03 -14.99 -12.08
C THR A 87 -1.74 -14.88 -10.73
N GLY A 88 -2.69 -15.78 -10.45
CA GLY A 88 -3.36 -15.85 -9.14
C GLY A 88 -2.36 -16.10 -8.00
N LEU A 89 -1.48 -17.09 -8.16
CA LEU A 89 -0.43 -17.41 -7.20
C LEU A 89 0.52 -16.23 -6.97
N LYS A 90 0.93 -15.55 -8.03
CA LYS A 90 1.78 -14.35 -7.97
C LYS A 90 1.14 -13.23 -7.13
N TYR A 91 -0.15 -12.98 -7.31
CA TYR A 91 -0.88 -11.97 -6.53
C TYR A 91 -1.12 -12.39 -5.08
N MET A 92 -1.29 -13.69 -4.81
CA MET A 92 -1.34 -14.21 -3.44
C MET A 92 -0.03 -13.94 -2.69
N LEU A 93 1.11 -14.28 -3.32
CA LEU A 93 2.44 -14.03 -2.74
C LEU A 93 2.66 -12.53 -2.52
N LEU A 94 2.27 -11.69 -3.50
CA LEU A 94 2.34 -10.24 -3.38
C LEU A 94 1.56 -9.72 -2.16
N CYS A 95 0.33 -10.20 -1.93
CA CYS A 95 -0.46 -9.80 -0.76
C CYS A 95 0.24 -10.14 0.55
N LYS A 96 0.84 -11.33 0.65
CA LYS A 96 1.58 -11.75 1.85
C LYS A 96 2.84 -10.90 2.08
N ILE A 97 3.53 -10.51 1.00
CA ILE A 97 4.67 -9.58 1.06
C ILE A 97 4.19 -8.19 1.54
N MET A 98 3.07 -7.67 1.03
CA MET A 98 2.51 -6.38 1.45
C MET A 98 2.06 -6.38 2.92
N LEU A 99 1.59 -7.52 3.43
CA LEU A 99 1.25 -7.70 4.84
C LEU A 99 2.47 -7.83 5.77
N GLY A 100 3.69 -7.86 5.22
CA GLY A 100 4.92 -8.10 5.98
C GLY A 100 5.11 -9.54 6.46
N GLN A 101 4.28 -10.48 5.98
CA GLN A 101 4.30 -11.90 6.35
C GLN A 101 5.17 -12.69 5.36
N SER A 102 6.47 -12.37 5.32
CA SER A 102 7.43 -13.01 4.42
C SER A 102 7.68 -14.50 4.72
N GLU A 103 7.47 -14.96 5.95
CA GLU A 103 7.57 -16.37 6.32
C GLU A 103 6.47 -17.22 5.66
N ASP A 104 5.24 -16.70 5.61
CA ASP A 104 4.10 -17.36 4.95
C ASP A 104 4.35 -17.54 3.45
N VAL A 105 5.07 -16.61 2.81
CA VAL A 105 5.45 -16.71 1.38
C VAL A 105 6.29 -17.96 1.16
N ASN A 106 7.30 -18.21 2.01
CA ASN A 106 8.15 -19.39 1.90
C ASN A 106 7.37 -20.69 2.14
N GLN A 107 6.39 -20.67 3.05
CA GLN A 107 5.51 -21.81 3.28
C GLN A 107 4.60 -22.10 2.08
N ILE A 108 4.02 -21.06 1.47
CA ILE A 108 3.16 -21.18 0.28
C ILE A 108 3.97 -21.73 -0.90
N VAL A 109 5.17 -21.20 -1.15
CA VAL A 109 6.06 -21.66 -2.23
C VAL A 109 6.51 -23.11 -2.03
N SER A 110 6.72 -23.52 -0.78
CA SER A 110 7.07 -24.90 -0.45
C SER A 110 5.86 -25.86 -0.44
N GLY A 111 4.65 -25.33 -0.62
CA GLY A 111 3.42 -26.09 -0.68
C GLY A 111 3.31 -26.92 -1.96
N LYS A 112 2.65 -28.08 -1.87
CA LYS A 112 2.51 -29.06 -2.97
C LYS A 112 1.96 -28.45 -4.27
N LEU A 113 1.03 -27.50 -4.15
CA LEU A 113 0.40 -26.80 -5.27
C LEU A 113 1.31 -25.74 -5.91
N ALA A 114 2.24 -25.15 -5.16
CA ALA A 114 3.14 -24.14 -5.72
C ALA A 114 4.34 -24.78 -6.43
N ILE A 115 4.74 -25.99 -6.02
CA ILE A 115 5.84 -26.74 -6.64
C ILE A 115 5.55 -27.02 -8.13
N THR A 116 4.31 -27.32 -8.49
CA THR A 116 3.91 -27.55 -9.89
C THR A 116 4.01 -26.30 -10.76
N TYR A 117 3.88 -25.12 -10.17
CA TYR A 117 4.02 -23.83 -10.83
C TYR A 117 5.39 -23.17 -10.61
N SER A 118 6.38 -23.94 -10.14
CA SER A 118 7.73 -23.45 -9.91
C SER A 118 8.32 -22.87 -11.19
N GLY A 119 8.85 -21.66 -11.09
CA GLY A 119 9.37 -20.92 -12.23
C GLY A 119 9.86 -19.53 -11.81
N ARG A 120 10.34 -18.79 -12.81
CA ARG A 120 11.02 -17.51 -12.61
C ARG A 120 10.14 -16.44 -11.93
N ASP A 121 8.83 -16.47 -12.14
CA ASP A 121 7.87 -15.59 -11.45
C ASP A 121 7.82 -15.83 -9.94
N ILE A 122 7.90 -17.10 -9.50
CA ILE A 122 7.88 -17.44 -8.08
C ILE A 122 9.24 -17.12 -7.45
N ASP A 123 10.34 -17.39 -8.15
CA ASP A 123 11.68 -17.04 -7.70
C ASP A 123 11.84 -15.52 -7.51
N ALA A 124 11.26 -14.73 -8.43
CA ALA A 124 11.20 -13.28 -8.30
C ALA A 124 10.45 -12.84 -7.02
N MET A 125 9.28 -13.41 -6.77
CA MET A 125 8.49 -13.12 -5.56
C MET A 125 9.20 -13.55 -4.28
N LYS A 126 9.91 -14.68 -4.32
CA LYS A 126 10.72 -15.15 -3.18
C LYS A 126 11.89 -14.21 -2.90
N ALA A 127 12.63 -13.79 -3.92
CA ALA A 127 13.73 -12.83 -3.77
C ALA A 127 13.24 -11.50 -3.18
N VAL A 128 12.08 -11.00 -3.65
CA VAL A 128 11.45 -9.80 -3.09
C VAL A 128 10.99 -10.01 -1.64
N ALA A 129 10.42 -11.17 -1.31
CA ALA A 129 10.01 -11.50 0.05
C ALA A 129 11.21 -11.58 1.01
N GLU A 130 12.32 -12.18 0.59
CA GLU A 130 13.56 -12.26 1.36
C GLU A 130 14.18 -10.87 1.56
N ALA A 131 14.20 -10.03 0.52
CA ALA A 131 14.68 -8.66 0.61
C ALA A 131 13.83 -7.81 1.57
N SER A 132 12.50 -7.99 1.53
CA SER A 132 11.55 -7.36 2.46
C SER A 132 11.77 -7.84 3.90
N HIS A 133 11.99 -9.14 4.11
CA HIS A 133 12.27 -9.71 5.43
C HIS A 133 13.57 -9.17 6.03
N LYS A 134 14.66 -9.17 5.23
CA LYS A 134 15.97 -8.61 5.63
C LYS A 134 15.96 -7.08 5.71
N ARG A 135 14.91 -6.43 5.19
CA ARG A 135 14.79 -4.97 5.01
C ARG A 135 15.95 -4.36 4.22
N SER A 136 16.57 -5.14 3.33
CA SER A 136 17.69 -4.67 2.51
C SER A 136 17.16 -4.03 1.23
N LEU A 137 17.36 -2.72 1.10
CA LEU A 137 17.02 -1.99 -0.14
C LEU A 137 17.95 -2.37 -1.30
N ALA A 138 19.19 -2.77 -1.01
CA ALA A 138 20.15 -3.19 -2.02
C ALA A 138 19.69 -4.49 -2.69
N ASP A 139 19.36 -5.50 -1.88
CA ASP A 139 18.86 -6.80 -2.36
C ASP A 139 17.54 -6.62 -3.14
N PHE A 140 16.68 -5.70 -2.69
CA PHE A 140 15.43 -5.39 -3.39
C PHE A 140 15.67 -4.75 -4.76
N GLN A 141 16.63 -3.82 -4.86
CA GLN A 141 17.01 -3.21 -6.14
C GLN A 141 17.69 -4.19 -7.09
N GLU A 142 18.47 -5.14 -6.56
CA GLU A 142 19.09 -6.22 -7.33
C GLU A 142 18.01 -7.16 -7.88
N ALA A 143 17.09 -7.62 -7.03
CA ALA A 143 15.95 -8.44 -7.45
C ALA A 143 15.09 -7.75 -8.53
N LEU A 144 14.85 -6.43 -8.42
CA LEU A 144 14.14 -5.67 -9.43
C LEU A 144 14.88 -5.59 -10.78
N LYS A 145 16.21 -5.61 -10.78
CA LYS A 145 17.02 -5.61 -12.02
C LYS A 145 17.00 -6.98 -12.68
N ASP A 146 17.16 -8.04 -11.89
CA ASP A 146 17.28 -9.42 -12.38
C ASP A 146 15.96 -9.99 -12.90
N TYR A 147 14.85 -9.62 -12.25
CA TYR A 147 13.49 -10.06 -12.57
C TYR A 147 12.64 -8.95 -13.21
N LYS A 148 13.30 -8.08 -14.00
CA LYS A 148 12.62 -6.92 -14.61
C LYS A 148 11.43 -7.32 -15.48
N LYS A 149 11.51 -8.41 -16.25
CA LYS A 149 10.42 -8.82 -17.14
C LYS A 149 9.19 -9.22 -16.34
N GLU A 150 9.40 -10.06 -15.34
CA GLU A 150 8.36 -10.62 -14.48
C GLU A 150 7.72 -9.53 -13.61
N LEU A 151 8.50 -8.60 -13.07
CA LEU A 151 8.02 -7.59 -12.12
C LEU A 151 7.53 -6.28 -12.78
N SER A 152 7.98 -5.96 -14.01
CA SER A 152 7.65 -4.69 -14.68
C SER A 152 6.60 -4.80 -15.79
N GLU A 153 6.39 -5.97 -16.38
CA GLU A 153 5.32 -6.20 -17.36
C GLU A 153 3.93 -6.17 -16.72
N ASP A 154 3.85 -6.57 -15.44
CA ASP A 154 2.61 -6.57 -14.68
C ASP A 154 2.39 -5.23 -13.98
N VAL A 155 1.39 -4.48 -14.45
CA VAL A 155 1.03 -3.15 -13.96
C VAL A 155 0.65 -3.16 -12.47
N ILE A 156 -0.01 -4.23 -12.03
CA ILE A 156 -0.55 -4.35 -10.66
C ILE A 156 0.61 -4.61 -9.69
N VAL A 157 1.45 -5.57 -10.03
CA VAL A 157 2.67 -5.89 -9.27
C VAL A 157 3.56 -4.66 -9.18
N LYS A 158 3.80 -3.96 -10.29
CA LYS A 158 4.63 -2.75 -10.31
C LYS A 158 4.11 -1.64 -9.38
N ALA A 159 2.79 -1.41 -9.35
CA ALA A 159 2.19 -0.40 -8.48
C ALA A 159 2.41 -0.74 -6.99
N HIS A 160 2.20 -2.00 -6.61
CA HIS A 160 2.40 -2.45 -5.23
C HIS A 160 3.88 -2.52 -4.84
N LEU A 161 4.78 -2.88 -5.75
CA LEU A 161 6.23 -2.86 -5.51
C LEU A 161 6.75 -1.44 -5.26
N GLY A 162 6.21 -0.42 -5.94
CA GLY A 162 6.52 0.98 -5.65
C GLY A 162 6.14 1.36 -4.23
N THR A 163 4.92 0.97 -3.80
CA THR A 163 4.44 1.22 -2.43
C THR A 163 5.27 0.47 -1.39
N LEU A 164 5.68 -0.76 -1.69
CA LEU A 164 6.55 -1.56 -0.82
C LEU A 164 7.94 -0.93 -0.69
N TYR A 165 8.52 -0.46 -1.80
CA TYR A 165 9.80 0.26 -1.78
C TYR A 165 9.74 1.48 -0.87
N ASP A 166 8.69 2.29 -1.01
CA ASP A 166 8.46 3.46 -0.15
C ASP A 166 8.35 3.06 1.32
N THR A 167 7.61 2.00 1.63
CA THR A 167 7.41 1.52 3.00
C THR A 167 8.71 0.99 3.61
N MET A 168 9.49 0.21 2.85
CA MET A 168 10.80 -0.30 3.30
C MET A 168 11.79 0.84 3.52
N LEU A 169 11.82 1.82 2.63
CA LEU A 169 12.67 3.00 2.74
C LEU A 169 12.32 3.81 4.00
N GLU A 170 11.04 4.01 4.28
CA GLU A 170 10.58 4.71 5.46
C GLU A 170 10.94 3.98 6.75
N GLN A 171 10.73 2.67 6.81
CA GLN A 171 11.10 1.87 8.00
C GLN A 171 12.61 1.91 8.25
N ASN A 172 13.42 1.83 7.19
CA ASN A 172 14.87 1.94 7.30
C ASN A 172 15.32 3.34 7.73
N LEU A 173 14.69 4.40 7.21
CA LEU A 173 14.93 5.77 7.64
C LEU A 173 14.59 5.96 9.12
N CYS A 174 13.41 5.52 9.57
CA CYS A 174 13.00 5.60 10.98
C CYS A 174 14.02 4.94 11.90
N ARG A 175 14.52 3.75 11.55
CA ARG A 175 15.52 3.03 12.35
C ARG A 175 16.87 3.76 12.45
N ILE A 176 17.27 4.44 11.38
CA ILE A 176 18.54 5.18 11.35
C ILE A 176 18.43 6.47 12.16
N ILE A 177 17.28 7.15 12.13
CA ILE A 177 17.09 8.45 12.79
C ILE A 177 16.68 8.32 14.26
N GLU A 178 15.99 7.26 14.67
CA GLU A 178 15.47 7.06 16.03
C GLU A 178 16.49 7.27 17.16
N PRO A 179 17.76 6.79 17.07
CA PRO A 179 18.73 6.98 18.14
C PRO A 179 19.38 8.37 18.19
N TYR A 180 19.13 9.27 17.22
CA TYR A 180 19.82 10.55 17.11
C TYR A 180 18.87 11.74 17.21
N SER A 181 19.19 12.72 18.06
CA SER A 181 18.46 14.00 18.08
C SER A 181 18.89 14.93 16.95
N ARG A 182 20.13 14.78 16.44
CA ARG A 182 20.68 15.58 15.35
C ARG A 182 21.54 14.69 14.46
N VAL A 183 21.20 14.55 13.18
CA VAL A 183 21.92 13.69 12.24
C VAL A 183 22.20 14.41 10.92
N GLN A 184 23.41 14.26 10.39
CA GLN A 184 23.76 14.79 9.07
C GLN A 184 23.07 13.97 7.97
N VAL A 185 22.45 14.65 7.01
CA VAL A 185 21.74 13.98 5.90
C VAL A 185 22.71 13.20 5.01
N SER A 186 23.95 13.68 4.86
CA SER A 186 25.01 12.97 4.12
C SER A 186 25.30 11.60 4.72
N HIS A 187 25.34 11.49 6.05
CA HIS A 187 25.56 10.21 6.73
C HIS A 187 24.39 9.24 6.49
N VAL A 188 23.15 9.74 6.57
CA VAL A 188 21.95 8.92 6.26
C VAL A 188 21.98 8.44 4.81
N ALA A 189 22.38 9.30 3.87
CA ALA A 189 22.49 8.97 2.46
C ALA A 189 23.56 7.90 2.18
N GLU A 190 24.72 7.97 2.85
CA GLU A 190 25.77 6.95 2.76
C GLU A 190 25.32 5.60 3.34
N CYS A 191 24.63 5.61 4.48
CA CYS A 191 24.10 4.39 5.10
C CYS A 191 23.08 3.67 4.19
N ILE A 192 22.23 4.43 3.49
CA ILE A 192 21.17 3.89 2.63
C ILE A 192 21.67 3.64 1.19
N LYS A 193 22.84 4.18 0.83
CA LYS A 193 23.41 4.15 -0.53
C LYS A 193 22.49 4.77 -1.58
N LEU A 194 21.82 5.87 -1.22
CA LEU A 194 20.97 6.65 -2.12
C LEU A 194 21.47 8.09 -2.24
N PRO A 195 21.20 8.78 -3.37
CA PRO A 195 21.58 10.18 -3.52
C PRO A 195 20.91 11.07 -2.47
N MET A 196 21.66 12.03 -1.91
CA MET A 196 21.15 13.00 -0.91
C MET A 196 19.82 13.65 -1.31
N PRO A 197 19.60 14.10 -2.58
CA PRO A 197 18.34 14.75 -2.96
C PRO A 197 17.11 13.84 -2.82
N GLN A 198 17.28 12.52 -3.02
CA GLN A 198 16.18 11.56 -2.87
C GLN A 198 15.86 11.34 -1.39
N VAL A 199 16.89 11.26 -0.54
CA VAL A 199 16.76 11.10 0.91
C VAL A 199 16.12 12.34 1.53
N GLU A 200 16.55 13.54 1.16
CA GLU A 200 15.95 14.80 1.63
C GLU A 200 14.47 14.91 1.25
N LYS A 201 14.14 14.60 0.00
CA LYS A 201 12.75 14.62 -0.45
C LYS A 201 11.91 13.62 0.34
N LYS A 202 12.41 12.41 0.59
CA LYS A 202 11.68 11.39 1.35
C LYS A 202 11.53 11.79 2.83
N LEU A 203 12.59 12.30 3.46
CA LEU A 203 12.53 12.82 4.83
C LEU A 203 11.51 13.97 4.95
N SER A 204 11.49 14.89 3.98
CA SER A 204 10.50 15.98 3.95
C SER A 204 9.06 15.47 3.85
N GLN A 205 8.83 14.42 3.05
CA GLN A 205 7.54 13.76 2.95
C GLN A 205 7.14 13.10 4.27
N MET A 206 8.07 12.41 4.93
CA MET A 206 7.80 11.74 6.22
C MET A 206 7.47 12.72 7.35
N ILE A 207 8.09 13.91 7.35
CA ILE A 207 7.77 15.00 8.28
C ILE A 207 6.37 15.55 8.00
N LEU A 208 6.01 15.78 6.73
CA LEU A 208 4.67 16.23 6.33
C LEU A 208 3.59 15.19 6.68
N ASP A 209 3.90 13.91 6.52
CA ASP A 209 3.03 12.78 6.87
C ASP A 209 2.95 12.55 8.39
N LYS A 210 3.65 13.36 9.21
CA LYS A 210 3.72 13.26 10.68
C LYS A 210 4.16 11.88 11.20
N LYS A 211 5.04 11.19 10.47
CA LYS A 211 5.56 9.88 10.92
C LYS A 211 6.58 10.01 12.04
N PHE A 212 7.33 11.11 12.03
CA PHE A 212 8.20 11.53 13.11
C PHE A 212 8.20 13.06 13.17
N SER A 213 8.47 13.59 14.35
CA SER A 213 8.59 15.04 14.55
C SER A 213 10.03 15.48 14.31
N GLY A 214 10.26 16.27 13.27
CA GLY A 214 11.60 16.75 12.94
C GLY A 214 11.59 17.96 12.01
N ILE A 215 12.70 18.70 12.01
CA ILE A 215 12.94 19.82 11.09
C ILE A 215 14.19 19.49 10.26
N LEU A 216 14.07 19.68 8.96
CA LEU A 216 15.18 19.54 8.02
C LEU A 216 15.82 20.92 7.78
N ASP A 217 17.06 21.10 8.22
CA ASP A 217 17.86 22.28 7.91
C ASP A 217 18.68 22.02 6.65
N GLN A 218 18.23 22.61 5.54
CA GLN A 218 18.89 22.49 4.23
C GLN A 218 20.18 23.31 4.12
N GLY A 219 20.39 24.32 4.98
CA GLY A 219 21.60 25.14 4.95
C GLY A 219 22.80 24.40 5.53
N GLU A 220 22.61 23.79 6.70
CA GLU A 220 23.62 22.99 7.39
C GLU A 220 23.62 21.50 6.94
N GLY A 221 22.58 21.05 6.23
CA GLY A 221 22.44 19.66 5.79
C GLY A 221 22.15 18.69 6.94
N VAL A 222 21.37 19.13 7.93
CA VAL A 222 21.14 18.40 9.18
C VAL A 222 19.65 18.19 9.43
N LEU A 223 19.30 16.97 9.82
CA LEU A 223 17.98 16.63 10.34
C LEU A 223 18.00 16.73 11.87
N ILE A 224 17.09 17.54 12.42
CA ILE A 224 16.88 17.66 13.87
C ILE A 224 15.58 16.93 14.20
N VAL A 225 15.66 15.91 15.03
CA VAL A 225 14.51 15.10 15.47
C VAL A 225 14.10 15.57 16.86
N PHE A 226 12.81 15.81 17.05
CA PHE A 226 12.22 16.20 18.32
C PHE A 226 11.41 15.05 18.90
N GLU A 227 11.51 14.85 20.20
CA GLU A 227 10.50 14.07 20.92
C GLU A 227 9.21 14.89 20.98
N GLU A 228 8.07 14.25 20.74
CA GLU A 228 6.78 14.92 20.88
C GLU A 228 6.59 15.37 22.33
N THR A 229 6.74 16.67 22.57
CA THR A 229 6.34 17.26 23.84
C THR A 229 4.82 17.16 23.94
N PRO A 230 4.26 16.51 24.96
CA PRO A 230 2.82 16.44 25.12
C PRO A 230 2.28 17.86 25.25
N VAL A 231 1.41 18.25 24.31
CA VAL A 231 0.74 19.55 24.35
C VAL A 231 -0.13 19.53 25.60
N ASP A 232 0.21 20.39 26.56
CA ASP A 232 -0.53 20.45 27.82
C ASP A 232 -1.97 20.89 27.52
N LYS A 233 -2.96 20.04 27.87
CA LYS A 233 -4.40 20.31 27.70
C LYS A 233 -4.82 21.61 28.40
N THR A 234 -3.99 22.09 29.32
CA THR A 234 -4.14 23.40 29.97
C THR A 234 -4.07 24.55 28.97
N TYR A 235 -3.17 24.52 27.98
CA TYR A 235 -3.07 25.59 26.97
C TYR A 235 -4.31 25.66 26.08
N GLU A 236 -4.86 24.52 25.68
CA GLU A 236 -6.08 24.45 24.88
C GLU A 236 -7.28 25.02 25.66
N ARG A 237 -7.42 24.63 26.94
CA ARG A 237 -8.45 25.20 27.84
C ARG A 237 -8.29 26.70 28.09
N VAL A 238 -7.06 27.20 28.16
CA VAL A 238 -6.81 28.65 28.30
C VAL A 238 -7.22 29.40 27.03
N LEU A 239 -6.93 28.85 25.85
CA LEU A 239 -7.36 29.46 24.58
C LEU A 239 -8.89 29.45 24.44
N GLU A 240 -9.55 28.36 24.83
CA GLU A 240 -11.03 28.29 24.86
C GLU A 240 -11.64 29.30 25.84
N THR A 241 -11.05 29.46 27.03
CA THR A 241 -11.54 30.44 28.01
C THR A 241 -11.34 31.88 27.53
N ILE A 242 -10.20 32.21 26.90
CA ILE A 242 -9.98 33.52 26.27
C ILE A 242 -11.02 33.78 25.16
N HIS A 243 -11.28 32.78 24.31
CA HIS A 243 -12.24 32.93 23.22
C HIS A 243 -13.69 33.09 23.72
N SER A 244 -14.06 32.35 24.78
CA SER A 244 -15.38 32.49 25.40
C SER A 244 -15.54 33.82 26.14
N MET A 245 -14.50 34.32 26.80
CA MET A 245 -14.49 35.67 27.39
C MET A 245 -14.70 36.76 26.31
N GLY A 246 -14.06 36.63 25.14
CA GLY A 246 -14.30 37.54 24.01
C GLY A 246 -15.77 37.59 23.59
N LYS A 247 -16.42 36.42 23.45
CA LYS A 247 -17.86 36.33 23.14
C LYS A 247 -18.74 36.97 24.22
N VAL A 248 -18.37 36.85 25.49
CA VAL A 248 -19.09 37.47 26.60
C VAL A 248 -18.98 39.00 26.54
N VAL A 249 -17.80 39.54 26.22
CA VAL A 249 -17.60 40.98 26.03
C VAL A 249 -18.43 41.51 24.86
N ASP A 250 -18.44 40.82 23.73
CA ASP A 250 -19.25 41.21 22.56
C ASP A 250 -20.76 41.21 22.86
N THR A 251 -21.24 40.18 23.56
CA THR A 251 -22.66 40.10 23.95
C THR A 251 -23.05 41.16 24.97
N LEU A 252 -22.15 41.51 25.90
CA LEU A 252 -22.35 42.65 26.81
C LEU A 252 -22.45 43.97 26.04
N TYR A 253 -21.58 44.20 25.06
CA TYR A 253 -21.60 45.41 24.24
C TYR A 253 -22.90 45.53 23.42
N GLN A 254 -23.36 44.42 22.84
CA GLN A 254 -24.64 44.36 22.13
C GLN A 254 -25.84 44.61 23.03
N LYS A 255 -25.84 44.08 24.26
CA LYS A 255 -26.91 44.33 25.24
C LYS A 255 -26.91 45.79 25.71
N ALA A 256 -25.74 46.35 26.00
CA ALA A 256 -25.60 47.77 26.39
C ALA A 256 -26.11 48.70 25.28
N LYS A 257 -25.80 48.41 24.02
CA LYS A 257 -26.30 49.17 22.85
C LYS A 257 -27.82 49.07 22.63
N LYS A 258 -28.48 48.02 23.16
CA LYS A 258 -29.95 47.87 23.10
C LYS A 258 -30.69 48.55 24.26
N LEU A 259 -29.97 48.90 25.33
CA LEU A 259 -30.49 49.56 26.53
C LEU A 259 -30.31 51.09 26.50
N SER A 260 -29.40 51.58 25.65
CA SER A 260 -29.31 52.98 25.20
C SER A 260 -30.24 53.23 24.02
#